data_AF-A0A941CDB9-F1
#
_entry.id   AF-A0A941CDB9-F1
#
_cell.length_a   1.000
_cell.length_b   1.000
_cell.length_c   1.000
_cell.angle_alpha   90.00
_cell.angle_beta   90.00
_cell.angle_gamma   90.00
#
_symmetry.space_group_name_H-M   'P 1'
#
loop_
_entity.id
_entity.type
_entity.pdbx_description
1 polymer ?
#
loop_
_entity_poly.entity_id
_entity_poly.type
_entity_poly.pdbx_seq_one_letter_code
_entity_poly.pdbx_strand_id
1 'polypeptide(L)'
;MNKELKEQLLLFYQKCDSFKGKTVYIKEYISTHKDNFDRHFTTFSELKFKLNNFGVRLSGGRVFFMADEQMYEIGGDIIIAIKSKENNEFELMEKYSETVYRKSILKFE
;
A
#
# COMPACT_ATOMS: atom_id res chain seq x y z
N MET A 1 5.69 15.63 -1.72
CA MET A 1 6.55 14.46 -1.46
C MET A 1 8.01 14.88 -1.50
N ASN A 2 8.82 14.49 -0.51
CA ASN A 2 10.26 14.80 -0.50
C ASN A 2 11.03 13.80 -1.39
N LYS A 3 12.30 14.09 -1.67
CA LYS A 3 13.14 13.27 -2.57
C LYS A 3 13.35 11.84 -2.03
N GLU A 4 13.58 11.71 -0.73
CA GLU A 4 13.81 10.43 -0.06
C GLU A 4 12.60 9.48 -0.20
N LEU A 5 11.40 9.96 0.11
CA LEU A 5 10.16 9.18 -0.03
C LEU A 5 9.95 8.75 -1.48
N LYS A 6 10.25 9.63 -2.44
CA LYS A 6 10.15 9.30 -3.87
C LYS A 6 11.09 8.15 -4.26
N GLU A 7 12.33 8.17 -3.78
CA GLU A 7 13.31 7.11 -4.01
C GLU A 7 12.89 5.79 -3.36
N GLN A 8 12.40 5.84 -2.11
CA GLN A 8 11.87 4.65 -1.41
C GLN A 8 10.67 4.03 -2.14
N LEU A 9 9.75 4.86 -2.63
CA LEU A 9 8.60 4.39 -3.41
C LEU A 9 9.01 3.79 -4.74
N LEU A 10 9.99 4.39 -5.43
CA LEU A 10 10.50 3.84 -6.68
C LEU A 10 11.11 2.45 -6.47
N LEU A 11 11.93 2.28 -5.42
CA LEU A 11 12.49 0.98 -5.04
C LEU A 11 11.40 -0.04 -4.70
N PHE A 12 10.38 0.38 -3.96
CA PHE A 12 9.22 -0.45 -3.66
C PHE A 12 8.48 -0.90 -4.92
N TYR A 13 8.20 0.02 -5.85
CA TYR A 13 7.51 -0.30 -7.12
C TYR A 13 8.34 -1.24 -8.00
N GLN A 14 9.65 -1.03 -8.09
CA GLN A 14 10.55 -1.92 -8.82
C GLN A 14 10.55 -3.33 -8.20
N LYS A 15 10.51 -3.42 -6.87
CA LYS A 15 10.46 -4.70 -6.15
C LYS A 15 9.11 -5.41 -6.32
N CYS A 16 8.00 -4.68 -6.41
CA CYS A 16 6.66 -5.27 -6.57
C CYS A 16 6.53 -6.13 -7.84
N ASP A 17 7.19 -5.77 -8.93
CA ASP A 17 7.15 -6.57 -10.16
C ASP A 17 7.74 -7.98 -9.97
N SER A 18 8.78 -8.10 -9.14
CA SER A 18 9.41 -9.38 -8.78
C SER A 18 8.52 -10.31 -7.94
N PHE A 19 7.41 -9.81 -7.40
CA PHE A 19 6.47 -10.60 -6.61
C PHE A 19 5.34 -11.20 -7.44
N LYS A 20 5.36 -11.09 -8.77
CA LYS A 20 4.40 -11.80 -9.62
C LYS A 20 4.43 -13.31 -9.32
N GLY A 21 3.25 -13.91 -9.25
CA GLY A 21 3.01 -15.29 -8.84
C GLY A 21 3.00 -15.53 -7.33
N LYS A 22 3.41 -14.56 -6.51
CA LYS A 22 3.39 -14.64 -5.04
C LYS A 22 2.01 -14.37 -4.47
N THR A 23 1.77 -14.86 -3.26
CA THR A 23 0.57 -14.51 -2.50
C THR A 23 0.79 -13.19 -1.80
N VAL A 24 -0.10 -12.23 -2.00
CA VAL A 24 -0.13 -10.95 -1.31
C VAL A 24 -1.16 -11.03 -0.20
N TYR A 25 -0.74 -10.63 1.00
CA TYR A 25 -1.61 -10.37 2.13
C TYR A 25 -1.64 -8.87 2.37
N ILE A 26 -2.84 -8.32 2.47
CA ILE A 26 -3.06 -6.90 2.64
C ILE A 26 -3.91 -6.71 3.90
N LYS A 27 -3.44 -5.85 4.79
CA LYS A 27 -4.23 -5.35 5.92
C LYS A 27 -4.35 -3.85 5.79
N GLU A 28 -5.57 -3.33 5.77
CA GLU A 28 -5.81 -1.89 5.72
C GLU A 28 -6.48 -1.40 6.99
N TYR A 29 -6.09 -0.21 7.40
CA TYR A 29 -6.61 0.47 8.55
C TYR A 29 -6.93 1.90 8.14
N ILE A 30 -8.20 2.29 8.19
CA ILE A 30 -8.63 3.66 7.90
C ILE A 30 -9.03 4.33 9.22
N SER A 31 -8.40 5.45 9.54
CA SER A 31 -8.61 6.20 10.78
C SER A 31 -8.69 7.71 10.50
N THR A 32 -9.44 8.43 11.33
CA THR A 32 -9.45 9.90 11.33
C THR A 32 -8.34 10.50 12.21
N HIS A 33 -7.47 9.67 12.78
CA HIS A 33 -6.36 10.07 13.65
C HIS A 33 -5.07 9.40 13.17
N LYS A 34 -4.16 10.21 12.58
CA LYS A 34 -2.93 9.73 11.91
C LYS A 34 -2.11 8.72 12.71
N ASP A 35 -1.93 9.00 14.00
CA ASP A 35 -1.05 8.22 14.86
C ASP A 35 -1.81 7.20 15.72
N ASN A 36 -3.13 7.06 15.50
CA ASN A 36 -3.98 6.19 16.29
C ASN A 36 -4.84 5.30 15.37
N PHE A 37 -4.39 4.06 15.20
CA PHE A 37 -5.14 2.99 14.51
C PHE A 37 -5.75 2.01 15.51
N ASP A 38 -6.21 2.52 16.65
CA ASP A 38 -6.94 1.73 17.64
C ASP A 38 -8.25 1.18 17.04
N ARG A 39 -8.56 -0.08 17.39
CA ARG A 39 -9.74 -0.82 16.91
C ARG A 39 -11.07 -0.11 17.13
N HIS A 40 -11.17 0.80 18.09
CA HIS A 40 -12.40 1.53 18.41
C HIS A 40 -12.67 2.68 17.44
N PHE A 41 -11.66 3.15 16.70
CA PHE A 41 -11.74 4.32 15.82
C PHE A 41 -11.30 4.02 14.38
N THR A 42 -11.05 2.75 14.07
CA THR A 42 -10.42 2.33 12.83
C THR A 42 -11.28 1.33 12.10
N THR A 43 -11.59 1.63 10.84
CA THR A 43 -12.15 0.63 9.94
C THR A 43 -11.04 -0.26 9.42
N PHE A 44 -11.29 -1.57 9.38
CA PHE A 44 -10.29 -2.58 9.08
C PHE A 44 -10.75 -3.52 7.97
N SER A 45 -9.84 -3.85 7.05
CA SER A 45 -10.02 -4.87 6.01
C SER A 45 -8.79 -5.76 5.91
N GLU A 46 -9.00 -7.02 5.57
CA GLU A 46 -7.95 -7.95 5.15
C GLU A 46 -8.28 -8.51 3.78
N LEU A 47 -7.27 -8.60 2.93
CA LEU A 47 -7.36 -9.23 1.61
C LEU A 47 -6.20 -10.18 1.41
N LYS A 48 -6.45 -11.27 0.70
CA LYS A 48 -5.43 -12.25 0.30
C LYS A 48 -5.68 -12.68 -1.14
N PHE A 49 -4.65 -12.59 -1.98
CA PHE A 49 -4.75 -13.03 -3.37
C PHE A 49 -3.38 -13.32 -3.99
N LYS A 50 -3.37 -14.04 -5.11
CA LYS A 50 -2.17 -14.25 -5.91
C LYS A 50 -1.94 -13.04 -6.82
N LEU A 51 -0.74 -12.45 -6.76
CA LEU A 51 -0.37 -11.33 -7.62
C LEU A 51 -0.10 -11.84 -9.03
N ASN A 52 -0.91 -11.46 -9.98
CA ASN A 52 -0.67 -11.77 -11.39
C ASN A 52 0.09 -10.64 -12.06
N ASN A 53 -0.24 -9.40 -11.73
CA ASN A 53 0.41 -8.24 -12.30
C ASN A 53 0.48 -7.06 -11.33
N PHE A 54 1.47 -6.21 -11.53
CA PHE A 54 1.66 -4.96 -10.80
C PHE A 54 1.72 -3.80 -11.81
N GLY A 55 1.16 -2.65 -11.44
CA GLY A 55 1.13 -1.50 -12.33
C GLY A 55 1.18 -0.18 -11.58
N VAL A 56 1.65 0.85 -12.28
CA VAL A 56 1.59 2.25 -11.82
C VAL A 56 1.02 3.09 -12.94
N ARG A 57 0.00 3.89 -12.64
CA ARG A 57 -0.57 4.88 -13.56
C ARG A 57 -0.15 6.26 -13.10
N LEU A 58 0.68 6.91 -13.92
CA LEU A 58 1.16 8.27 -13.65
C LEU A 58 0.01 9.28 -13.59
N SER A 59 -0.97 9.14 -14.49
CA SER A 59 -2.20 9.95 -14.46
C SER A 59 -3.07 9.57 -13.25
N GLY A 60 -3.21 10.51 -12.32
CA GLY A 60 -3.93 10.30 -11.06
C GLY A 60 -3.15 9.49 -10.02
N GLY A 61 -1.85 9.24 -10.25
CA GLY A 61 -0.91 8.72 -9.24
C GLY A 61 -1.34 7.40 -8.60
N ARG A 62 -1.80 6.42 -9.38
CA ARG A 62 -2.35 5.16 -8.83
C ARG A 62 -1.37 4.00 -8.95
N VAL A 63 -1.43 3.09 -7.99
CA VAL A 63 -0.64 1.86 -7.94
C VAL A 63 -1.60 0.69 -7.79
N PHE A 64 -1.39 -0.38 -8.57
CA PHE A 64 -2.32 -1.49 -8.70
C PHE A 64 -1.64 -2.82 -8.43
N PHE A 65 -2.32 -3.68 -7.68
CA PHE A 65 -2.01 -5.08 -7.49
C PHE A 65 -3.17 -5.89 -8.09
N MET A 66 -2.90 -6.59 -9.18
CA MET A 66 -3.94 -7.25 -9.99
C MET A 66 -3.86 -8.77 -9.79
N ALA A 67 -5.01 -9.37 -9.51
CA ALA A 67 -5.27 -10.81 -9.54
C ALA A 67 -6.27 -11.12 -10.67
N ASP A 68 -6.67 -12.38 -10.81
CA ASP A 68 -7.60 -12.81 -11.87
C ASP A 68 -8.98 -12.16 -11.75
N GLU A 69 -9.54 -12.08 -10.55
CA GLU A 69 -10.92 -11.60 -10.32
C GLU A 69 -10.98 -10.34 -9.45
N GLN A 70 -9.83 -9.79 -9.05
CA GLN A 70 -9.78 -8.62 -8.20
C GLN A 70 -8.56 -7.74 -8.48
N MET A 71 -8.73 -6.45 -8.21
CA MET A 71 -7.66 -5.47 -8.26
C MET A 71 -7.69 -4.67 -6.98
N TYR A 72 -6.53 -4.53 -6.36
CA TYR A 72 -6.33 -3.67 -5.21
C TYR A 72 -5.57 -2.41 -5.64
N GLU A 73 -6.14 -1.23 -5.35
CA GLU A 73 -5.60 0.07 -5.74
C GLU A 73 -5.17 0.90 -4.51
N ILE A 74 -4.01 1.56 -4.62
CA ILE A 74 -3.57 2.58 -3.67
C ILE A 74 -3.21 3.90 -4.37
N GLY A 75 -3.33 5.00 -3.63
CA GLY A 75 -3.03 6.35 -4.10
C GLY A 75 -1.56 6.68 -3.90
N GLY A 76 -0.73 6.39 -4.91
CA GLY A 76 0.72 6.61 -4.89
C GLY A 76 1.16 8.07 -4.73
N ASP A 77 0.33 9.04 -5.10
CA ASP A 77 0.59 10.48 -4.95
C ASP A 77 0.27 11.02 -3.55
N ILE A 78 -0.63 10.34 -2.82
CA ILE A 78 -1.03 10.67 -1.45
C ILE A 78 -0.31 9.83 -0.40
N ILE A 79 0.65 8.97 -0.80
CA ILE A 79 1.53 8.30 0.15
C ILE A 79 2.43 9.35 0.82
N ILE A 80 2.38 9.37 2.15
CA ILE A 80 3.16 10.27 3.00
C ILE A 80 4.27 9.55 3.77
N ALA A 81 4.24 8.21 3.84
CA ALA A 81 5.31 7.42 4.42
C ALA A 81 5.30 5.98 3.88
N ILE A 82 6.48 5.37 3.80
CA ILE A 82 6.69 3.95 3.56
C ILE A 82 7.73 3.42 4.55
N LYS A 83 7.54 2.19 5.02
CA LYS A 83 8.55 1.44 5.78
C LYS A 83 8.68 0.06 5.16
N SER A 84 9.91 -0.31 4.77
CA SER A 84 10.24 -1.70 4.44
C SER A 84 10.55 -2.43 5.74
N LYS A 85 9.91 -3.57 5.95
CA LYS A 85 10.20 -4.50 7.05
C LYS A 85 10.86 -5.76 6.49
N GLU A 86 11.24 -6.67 7.37
CA GLU A 86 11.75 -7.98 6.98
C GLU A 86 10.67 -8.82 6.28
N ASN A 87 11.07 -9.94 5.66
CA ASN A 87 10.16 -10.93 5.07
C ASN A 87 9.20 -10.36 4.01
N ASN A 88 9.70 -9.41 3.20
CA ASN A 88 8.92 -8.75 2.15
C ASN A 88 7.60 -8.12 2.66
N GLU A 89 7.63 -7.57 3.87
CA GLU A 89 6.52 -6.77 4.40
C GLU A 89 6.80 -5.27 4.20
N PHE A 90 5.77 -4.52 3.82
CA PHE A 90 5.82 -3.08 3.62
C PHE A 90 4.64 -2.43 4.31
N GLU A 91 4.90 -1.31 5.00
CA GLU A 91 3.87 -0.48 5.62
C GLU A 91 3.81 0.86 4.89
N LEU A 92 2.64 1.18 4.36
CA LEU A 92 2.37 2.43 3.63
C LEU A 92 1.40 3.27 4.45
N MET A 93 1.61 4.59 4.43
CA MET A 93 0.70 5.57 4.99
C MET A 93 0.21 6.51 3.91
N GLU A 94 -1.10 6.58 3.71
CA GLU A 94 -1.76 7.47 2.76
C GLU A 94 -2.58 8.53 3.53
N LYS A 95 -2.59 9.76 3.02
CA LYS A 95 -3.38 10.87 3.58
C LYS A 95 -4.45 11.28 2.56
N TYR A 96 -5.68 10.82 2.78
CA TYR A 96 -6.82 11.08 1.89
C TYR A 96 -7.44 12.46 2.09
N SER A 97 -7.38 12.99 3.32
CA SER A 97 -7.83 14.35 3.63
C SER A 97 -7.00 14.92 4.78
N GLU A 98 -7.35 16.09 5.29
CA GLU A 98 -6.70 16.65 6.48
C GLU A 98 -6.73 15.72 7.69
N THR A 99 -7.81 14.93 7.81
CA THR A 99 -8.06 14.07 8.96
C THR A 99 -8.12 12.59 8.60
N VAL A 100 -8.31 12.19 7.34
CA VAL A 100 -8.47 10.78 6.96
C VAL A 100 -7.15 10.18 6.49
N TYR A 101 -6.76 9.08 7.13
CA TYR A 101 -5.53 8.34 6.86
C TYR A 101 -5.82 6.88 6.61
N ARG A 102 -5.06 6.27 5.71
CA ARG A 102 -5.03 4.82 5.52
C ARG A 102 -3.63 4.30 5.77
N LYS A 103 -3.51 3.30 6.64
CA LYS A 103 -2.31 2.47 6.77
C LYS A 103 -2.55 1.15 6.05
N SER A 104 -1.68 0.82 5.11
CA SER A 104 -1.71 -0.44 4.37
C SER A 104 -0.47 -1.25 4.72
N ILE A 105 -0.65 -2.47 5.21
CA ILE A 105 0.43 -3.44 5.41
C ILE A 105 0.34 -4.48 4.30
N LEU A 106 1.39 -4.59 3.49
CA LEU A 106 1.49 -5.49 2.34
C LEU A 106 2.59 -6.51 2.60
N LYS A 107 2.26 -7.80 2.56
CA LYS A 107 3.22 -8.90 2.72
C LYS A 107 3.17 -9.82 1.51
N PHE A 108 4.33 -10.19 0.96
CA PHE A 108 4.45 -11.01 -0.24
C PHE A 108 5.16 -12.34 0.06
N GLU A 109 4.48 -13.47 -0.17
CA GLU A 109 4.94 -14.86 0.15
C GLU A 109 4.94 -15.80 -1.05
#